data_AF-Q9A552-F1
#
_entry.id   AF-Q9A552-F1
#
_cell.length_a   1.000
_cell.length_b   1.000
_cell.length_c   1.000
_cell.angle_alpha   90.00
_cell.angle_beta   90.00
_cell.angle_gamma   90.00
#
_symmetry.space_group_name_H-M   'P 1'
#
loop_
_entity.id
_entity.type
_entity.pdbx_description
1 polymer ?
#
loop_
_entity_poly.entity_id
_entity_poly.type
_entity_poly.pdbx_seq_one_letter_code
_entity_poly.pdbx_strand_id
1 'polypeptide(L)'
;MGGCGWREQRDWRVRRTRVYEVFSYLWSPPMALDAETTAFLALDDFEMAAWAPRRATERGVEPPAPALPGVIDNLVLLRSQTALFVAALGEAADEAPETFQP
;
A
#
# COMPACT_ATOMS: atom_id res chain seq x y z
N MET A 1 46.03 24.53 -31.01
CA MET A 1 46.14 23.45 -30.01
C MET A 1 44.96 23.59 -29.06
N GLY A 2 43.91 22.81 -29.29
CA GLY A 2 42.65 22.89 -28.57
C GLY A 2 42.68 22.04 -27.31
N GLY A 3 42.46 22.67 -26.16
CA GLY A 3 42.30 22.01 -24.87
C GLY A 3 40.90 22.24 -24.32
N CYS A 4 39.93 21.41 -24.70
CA CYS A 4 38.61 21.34 -24.10
C CYS A 4 38.15 19.87 -24.10
N GLY A 5 37.62 19.37 -22.98
CA GLY A 5 36.72 18.20 -23.04
C GLY A 5 36.88 17.05 -22.05
N TRP A 6 37.81 17.06 -21.09
CA TRP A 6 38.01 15.89 -20.19
C TRP A 6 37.56 16.05 -18.74
N ARG A 7 37.21 17.26 -18.29
CA ARG A 7 36.82 17.52 -16.88
C ARG A 7 35.31 17.45 -16.62
N GLU A 8 34.49 17.53 -17.67
CA GLU A 8 33.03 17.64 -17.57
C GLU A 8 32.30 16.29 -17.70
N GLN A 9 32.96 15.26 -18.24
CA GLN A 9 32.36 13.92 -18.40
C GLN A 9 32.30 13.09 -17.09
N ARG A 10 33.06 13.46 -16.05
CA ARG A 10 33.01 12.73 -14.76
C ARG A 10 31.84 13.12 -13.87
N ASP A 11 31.28 14.31 -14.09
CA ASP A 11 30.17 14.83 -13.28
C ASP A 11 28.82 14.19 -13.68
N TRP A 12 28.68 13.83 -14.96
CA TRP A 12 27.45 13.22 -15.48
C TRP A 12 27.16 11.81 -14.93
N ARG A 13 28.19 11.00 -14.66
CA ARG A 13 27.99 9.65 -14.08
C ARG A 13 27.51 9.70 -12.65
N VAL A 14 28.06 10.61 -11.83
CA VAL A 14 27.70 10.72 -10.40
C VAL A 14 26.31 11.32 -10.21
N ARG A 15 25.91 12.25 -11.08
CA ARG A 15 24.56 12.84 -11.05
C ARG A 15 23.47 11.89 -11.54
N ARG A 16 23.76 10.96 -12.46
CA ARG A 16 22.78 9.95 -12.87
C ARG A 16 22.44 8.97 -11.75
N THR A 17 23.43 8.50 -10.99
CA THR A 17 23.19 7.49 -9.95
C THR A 17 22.31 8.01 -8.81
N ARG A 18 22.46 9.28 -8.40
CA ARG A 18 21.63 9.87 -7.34
C ARG A 18 20.18 10.15 -7.76
N VAL A 19 19.92 10.38 -9.04
CA VAL A 19 18.55 10.63 -9.52
C VAL A 19 17.77 9.31 -9.56
N TYR A 20 18.38 8.20 -9.98
CA TYR A 20 17.69 6.91 -10.00
C TYR A 20 17.37 6.37 -8.60
N GLU A 21 18.25 6.53 -7.61
CA GLU A 21 17.93 6.07 -6.25
C GLU A 21 16.80 6.87 -5.61
N VAL A 22 16.77 8.20 -5.77
CA VAL A 22 15.68 9.05 -5.26
C VAL A 22 14.35 8.76 -5.96
N PHE A 23 14.36 8.45 -7.26
CA PHE A 23 13.15 8.07 -7.99
C PHE A 23 12.64 6.67 -7.62
N SER A 24 13.51 5.70 -7.30
CA SER A 24 13.08 4.37 -6.83
C SER A 24 12.33 4.42 -5.51
N TYR A 25 12.76 5.25 -4.55
CA TYR A 25 12.05 5.43 -3.28
C TYR A 25 10.70 6.16 -3.42
N LEU A 26 10.51 6.90 -4.51
CA LEU A 26 9.26 7.60 -4.82
C LEU A 26 8.24 6.72 -5.54
N TRP A 27 8.67 5.61 -6.16
CA TRP A 27 7.81 4.74 -6.97
C TRP A 27 7.39 3.44 -6.27
N SER A 28 8.11 3.00 -5.23
CA SER A 28 7.69 1.81 -4.47
C SER A 28 8.15 1.93 -3.02
N PRO A 29 7.31 2.46 -2.11
CA PRO A 29 7.49 2.12 -0.71
C PRO A 29 7.40 0.59 -0.57
N PRO A 30 8.10 -0.04 0.39
CA PRO A 30 7.78 -1.41 0.79
C PRO A 30 6.27 -1.50 1.06
N MET A 31 5.66 -2.69 0.95
CA MET A 31 4.25 -2.91 1.28
C MET A 31 4.01 -2.80 2.81
N ALA A 32 4.53 -1.75 3.44
CA ALA A 32 4.12 -1.31 4.75
C ALA A 32 2.63 -1.01 4.69
N LEU A 33 1.86 -1.74 5.49
CA LEU A 33 0.43 -1.52 5.61
C LEU A 33 0.18 -0.08 6.01
N ASP A 34 -0.72 0.57 5.29
CA ASP A 34 -1.18 1.88 5.71
C ASP A 34 -1.90 1.80 7.07
N ALA A 35 -2.04 2.95 7.71
CA ALA A 35 -2.64 3.03 9.04
C ALA A 35 -4.11 2.56 9.05
N GLU A 36 -4.86 2.75 7.96
CA GLU A 36 -6.25 2.29 7.88
C GLU A 36 -6.32 0.77 7.80
N THR A 37 -5.47 0.15 6.97
CA THR A 37 -5.40 -1.31 6.86
C THR A 37 -4.96 -1.94 8.19
N THR A 38 -3.97 -1.35 8.87
CA THR A 38 -3.53 -1.81 10.19
C THR A 38 -4.66 -1.73 11.23
N ALA A 39 -5.39 -0.61 11.26
CA ALA A 39 -6.52 -0.43 12.18
C ALA A 39 -7.68 -1.39 11.86
N PHE A 40 -7.96 -1.66 10.59
CA PHE A 40 -8.98 -2.62 10.18
C PHE A 40 -8.65 -4.05 10.62
N LEU A 41 -7.38 -4.47 10.48
CA LEU A 41 -6.96 -5.81 10.90
C LEU A 41 -7.00 -6.02 12.42
N ALA A 42 -6.89 -4.95 13.19
CA ALA A 42 -6.94 -4.99 14.66
C ALA A 42 -8.34 -5.22 15.24
N LEU A 43 -9.41 -4.96 14.48
CA LEU A 43 -10.80 -5.10 14.93
C LEU A 43 -11.17 -6.56 15.17
N ASP A 44 -11.81 -6.92 16.27
CA ASP A 44 -12.48 -8.22 16.38
C ASP A 44 -13.86 -8.27 15.67
N ASP A 45 -14.47 -9.44 15.63
CA ASP A 45 -15.75 -9.67 14.93
C ASP A 45 -16.91 -8.88 15.58
N PHE A 46 -16.86 -8.66 16.89
CA PHE A 46 -17.86 -7.87 17.61
C PHE A 46 -17.67 -6.37 17.34
N GLU A 47 -16.42 -5.90 17.34
CA GLU A 47 -16.06 -4.53 16.98
C GLU A 47 -16.42 -4.21 15.52
N MET A 48 -16.33 -5.20 14.62
CA MET A 48 -16.71 -5.07 13.21
C MET A 48 -18.18 -4.65 13.05
N ALA A 49 -19.08 -5.18 13.87
CA ALA A 49 -20.52 -4.88 13.80
C ALA A 49 -20.83 -3.40 14.12
N ALA A 50 -20.05 -2.78 15.02
CA ALA A 50 -20.16 -1.35 15.32
C ALA A 50 -19.38 -0.48 14.33
N TRP A 51 -18.25 -0.99 13.83
CA TRP A 51 -17.38 -0.28 12.90
C TRP A 51 -18.03 -0.08 11.52
N ALA A 52 -18.65 -1.12 10.96
CA ALA A 52 -19.22 -1.12 9.61
C ALA A 52 -20.25 0.01 9.37
N PRO A 53 -21.29 0.20 10.19
CA PRO A 53 -22.26 1.28 9.98
C PRO A 53 -21.63 2.66 10.15
N ARG A 54 -20.76 2.86 11.15
CA ARG A 54 -20.03 4.13 11.33
C ARG A 54 -19.20 4.46 10.09
N ARG A 55 -18.45 3.49 9.58
CA ARG A 55 -17.60 3.68 8.39
C ARG A 55 -18.43 3.94 7.13
N ALA A 56 -19.58 3.27 7.00
CA ALA A 56 -20.50 3.51 5.89
C ALA A 56 -21.06 4.95 5.92
N THR A 57 -21.45 5.45 7.10
CA THR A 57 -21.89 6.85 7.28
C THR A 57 -20.76 7.85 6.99
N GLU A 58 -19.55 7.63 7.50
CA GLU A 58 -18.37 8.47 7.20
C GLU A 58 -18.08 8.58 5.69
N ARG A 59 -18.38 7.52 4.95
CA ARG A 59 -18.14 7.42 3.50
C ARG A 59 -19.38 7.76 2.66
N GLY A 60 -20.53 8.05 3.28
CA GLY A 60 -21.79 8.35 2.60
C GLY A 60 -22.38 7.19 1.80
N VAL A 61 -22.12 5.94 2.21
CA VAL A 61 -22.52 4.71 1.49
C VAL A 61 -23.30 3.75 2.38
N GLU A 62 -24.34 4.26 3.04
CA GLU A 62 -25.14 3.47 3.97
C GLU A 62 -25.87 2.32 3.27
N PRO A 63 -25.59 1.05 3.62
CA PRO A 63 -26.30 -0.08 3.06
C PRO A 63 -27.75 -0.09 3.56
N PRO A 64 -28.71 -0.61 2.77
CA PRO A 64 -30.06 -0.86 3.25
C PRO A 64 -30.03 -1.73 4.51
N ALA A 65 -30.88 -1.41 5.50
CA ALA A 65 -30.97 -2.15 6.76
C ALA A 65 -30.99 -3.70 6.62
N PRO A 66 -31.74 -4.32 5.68
CA PRO A 66 -31.74 -5.77 5.55
C PRO A 66 -30.41 -6.35 5.01
N ALA A 67 -29.57 -5.53 4.37
CA ALA A 67 -28.28 -5.96 3.83
C ALA A 67 -27.13 -5.80 4.84
N LEU A 68 -27.30 -4.98 5.89
CA LEU A 68 -26.24 -4.65 6.84
C LEU A 68 -25.60 -5.88 7.51
N PRO A 69 -26.35 -6.91 7.96
CA PRO A 69 -25.75 -8.11 8.53
C PRO A 69 -24.81 -8.82 7.54
N GLY A 70 -25.23 -9.00 6.29
CA GLY A 70 -24.40 -9.62 5.26
C GLY A 70 -23.18 -8.79 4.87
N VAL A 71 -23.28 -7.45 4.93
CA VAL A 71 -22.12 -6.57 4.76
C VAL A 71 -21.11 -6.78 5.89
N ILE A 72 -21.55 -6.89 7.14
CA ILE A 72 -20.68 -7.15 8.29
C ILE A 72 -19.98 -8.51 8.13
N ASP A 73 -20.72 -9.57 7.78
CA ASP A 73 -20.15 -10.91 7.54
C ASP A 73 -19.07 -10.88 6.45
N ASN A 74 -19.32 -10.18 5.34
CA ASN A 74 -18.34 -10.01 4.27
C ASN A 74 -17.09 -9.25 4.73
N LEU A 75 -17.24 -8.26 5.60
CA LEU A 75 -16.10 -7.50 6.15
C LEU A 75 -15.26 -8.35 7.11
N VAL A 76 -15.89 -9.19 7.94
CA VAL A 76 -15.18 -10.17 8.78
C VAL A 76 -14.38 -11.16 7.92
N LEU A 77 -15.00 -11.67 6.85
CA LEU A 77 -14.32 -12.56 5.90
C LEU A 77 -13.14 -11.85 5.21
N LEU A 78 -13.35 -10.64 4.72
CA LEU A 78 -12.31 -9.84 4.09
C LEU A 78 -11.13 -9.61 5.04
N ARG A 79 -11.40 -9.21 6.28
CA ARG A 79 -10.38 -9.04 7.32
C ARG A 79 -9.54 -10.30 7.50
N SER A 80 -10.20 -11.46 7.60
CA SER A 80 -9.53 -12.75 7.78
C SER A 80 -8.64 -13.09 6.58
N GLN A 81 -9.11 -12.86 5.36
CA GLN A 81 -8.33 -13.08 4.14
C GLN A 81 -7.14 -12.13 4.02
N THR A 82 -7.33 -10.85 4.36
CA THR A 82 -6.23 -9.87 4.39
C THR A 82 -5.19 -10.26 5.44
N ALA A 83 -5.60 -10.70 6.63
CA ALA A 83 -4.68 -11.18 7.66
C ALA A 83 -3.85 -12.38 7.17
N LEU A 84 -4.47 -13.34 6.47
CA LEU A 84 -3.76 -14.47 5.86
C LEU A 84 -2.76 -14.02 4.80
N PHE A 85 -3.14 -13.07 3.95
CA PHE A 85 -2.23 -12.55 2.91
C PHE A 85 -1.05 -11.80 3.51
N VAL A 86 -1.29 -10.96 4.51
CA VAL A 86 -0.25 -10.24 5.26
C VAL A 86 0.69 -11.21 5.97
N ALA A 87 0.17 -12.26 6.59
CA ALA A 87 0.99 -13.29 7.21
C ALA A 87 1.82 -14.08 6.18
N ALA A 88 1.27 -14.31 4.99
CA ALA A 88 1.93 -15.04 3.91
C ALA A 88 3.01 -14.21 3.19
N LEU A 89 2.91 -12.88 3.19
CA LEU A 89 3.89 -11.99 2.59
C LEU A 89 5.29 -12.15 3.21
N GLY A 90 5.40 -12.35 4.53
CA GLY A 90 6.69 -12.61 5.19
C GLY A 90 7.79 -11.63 4.77
N GLU A 91 8.96 -12.15 4.39
CA GLU A 91 10.09 -11.36 3.88
C GLU A 91 9.83 -10.72 2.50
N ALA A 92 8.84 -11.20 1.74
CA ALA A 92 8.46 -10.62 0.45
C ALA A 92 7.61 -9.34 0.59
N ALA A 93 7.24 -8.93 1.82
CA ALA A 93 6.57 -7.65 2.06
C ALA A 93 7.42 -6.43 1.64
N ASP A 94 8.74 -6.58 1.61
CA ASP A 94 9.67 -5.54 1.16
C ASP A 94 9.96 -5.59 -0.35
N GLU A 95 9.40 -6.57 -1.08
CA GLU A 95 9.55 -6.64 -2.53
C GLU A 95 8.62 -5.62 -3.20
N ALA A 96 9.18 -4.85 -4.14
CA ALA A 96 8.40 -3.90 -4.92
C ALA A 96 7.40 -4.66 -5.82
N PRO A 97 6.12 -4.22 -5.89
CA PRO A 97 5.16 -4.85 -6.77
C PRO A 97 5.63 -4.78 -8.23
N GLU A 98 5.46 -5.88 -8.96
CA GLU A 98 5.82 -5.93 -10.38
C GLU A 98 5.09 -4.85 -11.16
N THR A 99 5.84 -4.08 -11.95
CA THR A 99 5.27 -3.01 -12.75
C THR A 99 4.54 -3.61 -13.96
N PHE A 100 3.25 -3.34 -14.10
CA PHE A 100 2.50 -3.75 -15.28
C PHE A 100 3.12 -3.16 -16.57
N GLN A 101 3.44 -4.03 -17.54
CA GLN A 101 3.82 -3.61 -18.90
C GLN A 101 2.65 -3.85 -19.87
N PRO A 102 2.18 -2.81 -20.59
CA PRO A 102 1.04 -2.92 -21.51
C PRO A 102 1.34 -3.73 -22.78
#